data_AF-A0A429RZC0-F1
#
_entry.id   AF-A0A429RZC0-F1
#
_cell.length_a   1.000
_cell.length_b   1.000
_cell.length_c   1.000
_cell.angle_alpha   90.00
_cell.angle_beta   90.00
_cell.angle_gamma   90.00
#
_symmetry.space_group_name_H-M   'P 1'
#
loop_
_entity.id
_entity.type
_entity.pdbx_description
1 polymer ?
#
loop_
_entity_poly.entity_id
_entity_poly.type
_entity_poly.pdbx_seq_one_letter_code
_entity_poly.pdbx_strand_id
1 'polypeptide(L)'
;MRPVTVYSLALRTGESRIIRWRPEAITTFTARQCIRRGRRNDATVSVYETCDRNGVALHVAHVHYGPGHYSGADFVTDIYEIPTAALTDL
;
A
#
# COMPACT_ATOMS: atom_id res chain seq x y z
N MET A 1 13.01 13.65 -7.16
CA MET A 1 12.74 12.51 -6.27
C MET A 1 11.64 11.65 -6.90
N ARG A 2 11.78 10.32 -6.90
CA ARG A 2 10.72 9.40 -7.40
C ARG A 2 9.49 9.52 -6.46
N PRO A 3 8.26 9.64 -6.99
CA PRO A 3 7.07 9.68 -6.14
C PRO A 3 6.80 8.32 -5.49
N VAL A 4 6.01 8.31 -4.41
CA VAL A 4 5.49 7.06 -3.84
C VAL A 4 4.52 6.45 -4.85
N THR A 5 4.60 5.15 -5.07
CA THR A 5 3.65 4.42 -5.92
C THR A 5 2.78 3.53 -5.04
N VAL A 6 1.47 3.59 -5.20
CA VAL A 6 0.52 2.69 -4.55
C VAL A 6 -0.07 1.71 -5.55
N TYR A 7 -0.14 0.45 -5.14
CA TYR A 7 -0.83 -0.63 -5.84
C TYR A 7 -1.96 -1.13 -4.94
N SER A 8 -3.17 -1.26 -5.50
CA SER A 8 -4.29 -1.81 -4.75
C SER A 8 -4.77 -3.12 -5.39
N LEU A 9 -4.98 -4.12 -4.55
CA LEU A 9 -5.50 -5.42 -4.91
C LEU A 9 -6.79 -5.66 -4.12
N ALA A 10 -7.83 -6.19 -4.76
CA ALA A 10 -9.07 -6.50 -4.09
C ALA A 10 -9.60 -7.87 -4.53
N LEU A 11 -10.08 -8.66 -3.58
CA LEU A 11 -10.92 -9.82 -3.85
C LEU A 11 -12.34 -9.48 -3.41
N ARG A 12 -13.27 -9.46 -4.36
CA ARG A 12 -14.68 -9.20 -4.07
C ARG A 12 -15.36 -10.48 -3.62
N THR A 13 -16.32 -10.33 -2.71
CA THR A 13 -17.08 -11.46 -2.19
C THR A 13 -17.79 -12.19 -3.33
N GLY A 14 -17.56 -13.51 -3.42
CA GLY A 14 -18.11 -14.36 -4.47
C GLY A 14 -17.33 -14.33 -5.79
N GLU A 15 -16.27 -13.54 -5.91
CA GLU A 15 -15.33 -13.61 -7.03
C GLU A 15 -14.19 -14.60 -6.71
N SER A 16 -13.67 -15.28 -7.74
CA SER A 16 -12.51 -16.17 -7.61
C SER A 16 -11.20 -15.52 -8.04
N ARG A 17 -11.24 -14.26 -8.49
CA ARG A 17 -10.08 -13.54 -9.04
C ARG A 17 -9.78 -12.27 -8.27
N ILE A 18 -8.49 -11.97 -8.14
CA ILE A 18 -8.03 -10.70 -7.57
C ILE A 18 -8.05 -9.62 -8.64
N ILE A 19 -8.78 -8.54 -8.37
CA ILE A 19 -8.78 -7.33 -9.18
C ILE A 19 -7.56 -6.50 -8.81
N ARG A 20 -6.82 -6.04 -9.83
CA ARG A 20 -5.67 -5.14 -9.65
C ARG A 20 -6.04 -3.76 -10.18
N TRP A 21 -5.89 -2.76 -9.32
CA TRP A 21 -6.04 -1.37 -9.73
C TRP A 21 -4.74 -0.89 -10.39
N ARG A 22 -4.86 0.11 -11.27
CA ARG A 22 -3.67 0.71 -11.89
C ARG A 22 -2.83 1.38 -10.80
N PRO A 23 -1.49 1.26 -10.87
CA PRO A 23 -0.62 1.92 -9.93
C PRO A 23 -0.84 3.44 -9.99
N GLU A 24 -0.90 4.08 -8.84
CA GLU A 24 -1.08 5.53 -8.72
C GLU A 24 0.14 6.15 -8.05
N ALA A 25 0.57 7.31 -8.56
CA ALA A 25 1.62 8.10 -7.92
C ALA A 25 0.98 9.02 -6.87
N ILE A 26 1.45 8.92 -5.63
CA ILE A 26 0.96 9.72 -4.50
C ILE A 26 2.11 10.40 -3.77
N THR A 27 1.79 11.38 -2.92
CA THR A 27 2.79 12.04 -2.07
C THR A 27 3.20 11.16 -0.88
N THR A 28 4.41 11.37 -0.35
CA THR A 28 4.84 10.72 0.90
C THR A 28 3.90 11.03 2.06
N PHE A 29 3.38 12.25 2.12
CA PHE A 29 2.42 12.67 3.14
C PHE A 29 1.12 11.85 3.06
N THR A 30 0.53 11.72 1.88
CA THR A 30 -0.67 10.90 1.65
C THR A 30 -0.43 9.45 2.02
N ALA A 31 0.68 8.86 1.57
CA ALA A 31 1.05 7.49 1.88
C ALA A 31 1.15 7.27 3.41
N ARG A 32 1.85 8.18 4.11
CA ARG A 32 1.98 8.14 5.58
C ARG A 32 0.64 8.24 6.28
N GLN A 33 -0.27 9.09 5.80
CA GLN A 33 -1.61 9.19 6.37
C GLN A 33 -2.42 7.90 6.18
N CYS A 34 -2.39 7.29 5.00
CA CYS A 34 -3.10 6.04 4.73
C CYS A 34 -2.55 4.88 5.58
N ILE A 35 -1.23 4.70 5.63
CA ILE A 35 -0.57 3.66 6.45
C ILE A 35 -0.91 3.86 7.93
N ARG A 36 -0.84 5.11 8.43
CA ARG A 36 -1.20 5.45 9.81
C ARG A 36 -2.67 5.15 10.10
N ARG A 37 -3.57 5.41 9.15
CA ARG A 37 -5.00 5.09 9.30
C ARG A 37 -5.22 3.58 9.31
N GLY A 38 -4.54 2.82 8.44
CA GLY A 38 -4.57 1.36 8.46
C GLY A 38 -4.21 0.80 9.83
N ARG A 39 -3.10 1.28 10.42
CA ARG A 39 -2.67 0.89 11.78
C ARG A 39 -3.70 1.19 12.88
N ARG A 40 -4.61 2.16 12.67
CA ARG A 40 -5.63 2.55 13.67
C ARG A 40 -6.96 1.82 13.50
N ASN A 41 -7.23 1.28 12.31
CA ASN A 41 -8.53 0.73 11.93
C ASN A 41 -8.46 -0.78 11.69
N ASP A 42 -7.67 -1.49 12.50
CA ASP A 42 -7.50 -2.95 12.49
C ASP A 42 -7.03 -3.57 11.17
N ALA A 43 -6.42 -2.78 10.28
CA ALA A 43 -5.71 -3.32 9.12
C ALA A 43 -4.39 -3.95 9.58
N THR A 44 -4.00 -5.06 8.96
CA THR A 44 -2.66 -5.62 9.16
C THR A 44 -1.66 -4.80 8.36
N VAL A 45 -0.72 -4.15 9.03
CA VAL A 45 0.30 -3.30 8.40
C VAL A 45 1.68 -3.89 8.60
N SER A 46 2.35 -4.22 7.50
CA SER A 46 3.75 -4.67 7.49
C SER A 46 4.59 -3.70 6.67
N VAL A 47 5.80 -3.40 7.11
CA VAL A 47 6.74 -2.53 6.39
C VAL A 47 8.06 -3.27 6.22
N TYR A 48 8.57 -3.29 5.01
CA TYR A 48 9.81 -3.96 4.64
C TYR A 48 10.76 -2.98 3.98
N GLU A 49 12.04 -3.09 4.30
CA GLU A 49 13.10 -2.35 3.61
C GLU A 49 13.68 -3.23 2.50
N THR A 50 13.84 -2.68 1.30
CA THR A 50 14.37 -3.40 0.13
C THR A 50 14.95 -2.42 -0.89
N CYS A 51 15.34 -2.93 -2.06
CA CYS A 51 15.71 -2.12 -3.21
C CYS A 51 14.81 -2.46 -4.42
N ASP A 52 14.56 -1.49 -5.30
CA ASP A 52 13.95 -1.79 -6.59
C ASP A 52 14.92 -2.52 -7.54
N ARG A 53 14.42 -2.87 -8.74
CA ARG A 53 15.20 -3.56 -9.78
C ARG A 53 16.48 -2.82 -10.18
N ASN A 54 16.55 -1.51 -9.99
CA ASN A 54 17.69 -0.68 -10.34
C ASN A 54 18.63 -0.44 -9.14
N GLY A 55 18.36 -1.08 -7.99
CA GLY A 55 19.14 -0.94 -6.77
C GLY A 55 18.78 0.30 -5.93
N VAL A 56 17.67 0.99 -6.24
CA VAL A 56 17.24 2.16 -5.45
C VAL A 56 16.57 1.70 -4.17
N ALA A 57 17.07 2.14 -3.03
CA ALA A 57 16.50 1.83 -1.71
C ALA A 57 15.05 2.34 -1.59
N LEU A 58 14.17 1.47 -1.11
CA LEU A 58 12.77 1.77 -0.87
C LEU A 58 12.20 0.98 0.31
N HIS A 59 11.15 1.54 0.90
CA HIS A 59 10.29 0.87 1.86
C HIS A 59 9.03 0.38 1.16
N VAL A 60 8.70 -0.90 1.31
CA VAL A 60 7.41 -1.47 0.89
C VAL A 60 6.50 -1.54 2.10
N ALA A 61 5.44 -0.74 2.13
CA ALA A 61 4.39 -0.89 3.14
C ALA A 61 3.21 -1.68 2.57
N HIS A 62 2.88 -2.79 3.19
CA HIS A 62 1.71 -3.62 2.88
C HIS A 62 0.63 -3.38 3.93
N VAL A 63 -0.53 -2.86 3.50
CA VAL A 63 -1.69 -2.57 4.33
C VAL A 63 -2.83 -3.47 3.88
N HIS A 64 -3.13 -4.50 4.68
CA HIS A 64 -4.15 -5.49 4.39
C HIS A 64 -5.40 -5.25 5.23
N TYR A 65 -6.51 -5.00 4.55
CA TYR A 65 -7.85 -4.88 5.11
C TYR A 65 -8.59 -6.20 4.93
N GLY A 66 -8.87 -6.89 6.04
CA GLY A 66 -9.61 -8.15 6.03
C GLY A 66 -11.12 -7.99 5.76
N PRO A 67 -11.87 -9.09 5.82
CA PRO A 67 -13.31 -9.09 5.56
C PRO A 67 -14.06 -8.09 6.46
N GLY A 68 -15.09 -7.46 5.90
CA GLY A 68 -15.96 -6.53 6.63
C GLY A 68 -15.45 -5.10 6.74
N HIS A 69 -14.20 -4.81 6.35
CA HIS A 69 -13.72 -3.42 6.26
C HIS A 69 -14.33 -2.67 5.07
N TYR A 70 -14.37 -3.33 3.91
CA TYR A 70 -15.00 -2.81 2.69
C TYR A 70 -16.23 -3.64 2.35
N SER A 71 -17.35 -2.96 2.08
CA SER A 71 -18.58 -3.64 1.66
C SER A 71 -18.35 -4.42 0.36
N GLY A 72 -18.71 -5.70 0.37
CA GLY A 72 -18.60 -6.60 -0.79
C GLY A 72 -17.16 -7.01 -1.14
N ALA A 73 -16.20 -6.83 -0.24
CA ALA A 73 -14.84 -7.33 -0.41
C ALA A 73 -14.47 -8.32 0.70
N ASP A 74 -13.89 -9.45 0.29
CA ASP A 74 -13.29 -10.41 1.21
C ASP A 74 -11.96 -9.87 1.72
N PHE A 75 -11.20 -9.16 0.87
CA PHE A 75 -10.11 -8.32 1.31
C PHE A 75 -9.80 -7.22 0.30
N VAL A 76 -9.14 -6.18 0.81
CA VAL A 76 -8.42 -5.18 0.01
C VAL A 76 -7.01 -5.08 0.58
N THR A 77 -6.00 -5.00 -0.27
CA THR A 77 -4.65 -4.68 0.18
C THR A 77 -4.04 -3.58 -0.65
N ASP A 78 -3.45 -2.61 0.03
CA ASP A 78 -2.67 -1.54 -0.56
C ASP A 78 -1.18 -1.82 -0.32
N ILE A 79 -0.37 -1.66 -1.37
CA ILE A 79 1.08 -1.81 -1.36
C ILE A 79 1.67 -0.48 -1.75
N TYR A 80 2.39 0.16 -0.83
CA TYR A 80 3.09 1.42 -1.06
C TYR A 80 4.57 1.14 -1.28
N GLU A 81 5.08 1.45 -2.47
CA GLU A 81 6.51 1.56 -2.75
C GLU A 81 6.96 3.00 -2.47
N ILE A 82 7.69 3.19 -1.37
CA ILE A 82 8.14 4.49 -0.89
C ILE A 82 9.65 4.58 -1.06
N PRO A 83 10.17 5.38 -2.00
CA PRO A 83 11.61 5.59 -2.12
C PRO A 83 12.18 6.09 -0.78
N THR A 84 13.27 5.50 -0.29
CA THR A 84 13.82 5.86 1.03
C THR A 84 14.19 7.33 1.11
N ALA A 85 14.72 7.90 0.02
CA ALA A 85 14.97 9.34 -0.08
C ALA A 85 13.70 10.17 0.17
N ALA A 86 12.52 9.69 -0.22
CA ALA A 86 11.26 10.40 -0.02
C ALA A 86 10.79 10.48 1.43
N LEU A 87 11.42 9.72 2.34
CA LEU A 87 11.22 9.82 3.77
C LEU A 87 12.10 10.90 4.43
N THR A 88 13.23 11.27 3.80
CA THR A 88 14.16 12.26 4.34
C THR A 88 13.85 13.69 3.91
N ASP A 89 13.03 13.87 2.86
CA ASP A 89 12.56 15.18 2.37
C ASP A 89 11.31 15.70 3.12
N LEU A 90 10.98 15.12 4.29
CA LEU A 90 9.82 15.49 5.13
C LEU A 90 10.10 16.64 6.08
#